data_AF-X1AUI5-F1
#
_entry.id   AF-X1AUI5-F1
#
_cell.length_a   1.000
_cell.length_b   1.000
_cell.length_c   1.000
_cell.angle_alpha   90.00
_cell.angle_beta   90.00
_cell.angle_gamma   90.00
#
_symmetry.space_group_name_H-M   'P 1'
#
loop_
_entity.id
_entity.type
_entity.pdbx_description
1 polymer ?
#
loop_
_entity_poly.entity_id
_entity_poly.type
_entity_poly.pdbx_seq_one_letter_code
_entity_poly.pdbx_strand_id
1 'polypeptide(L)'
;QEPGLHYAFIKELSSDHDENMKAIPRKQRAMVRKGIKSGLTAHVGDQYLDDFYRVFARNVHQLGTPVFPKKWFQALLDMYGSDAELMIIKHRDKVISGVLSLYYNDTVLPYYAGSLVEYREYAPNDFQYWAFSTSS
;
A
#
# COMPACT_ATOMS: atom_id res chain seq x y z
N GLN A 1 -26.02 -21.39 -14.29
CA GLN A 1 -24.64 -20.93 -14.04
C GLN A 1 -24.75 -19.62 -13.31
N GLU A 2 -24.48 -19.59 -12.01
CA GLU A 2 -24.43 -18.33 -11.27
C GLU A 2 -23.11 -17.62 -11.55
N PRO A 3 -23.12 -16.31 -11.87
CA PRO A 3 -21.89 -15.55 -12.04
C PRO A 3 -21.21 -15.38 -10.67
N GLY A 4 -19.98 -15.88 -10.58
CA GLY A 4 -19.13 -15.80 -9.41
C GLY A 4 -18.96 -14.35 -8.93
N LEU A 5 -19.31 -14.13 -7.67
CA LEU A 5 -19.35 -12.84 -7.00
C LEU A 5 -17.94 -12.37 -6.63
N HIS A 6 -17.11 -12.05 -7.63
CA HIS A 6 -15.84 -11.35 -7.42
C HIS A 6 -16.02 -9.87 -7.77
N TYR A 7 -16.17 -9.02 -6.76
CA TYR A 7 -16.14 -7.58 -6.94
C TYR A 7 -14.69 -7.10 -6.82
N ALA A 8 -14.15 -6.53 -7.89
CA ALA A 8 -12.92 -5.74 -7.85
C ALA A 8 -13.31 -4.25 -7.90
N PHE A 9 -12.79 -3.44 -6.98
CA PHE A 9 -12.97 -2.00 -7.01
C PHE A 9 -11.86 -1.39 -7.85
N ILE A 10 -12.18 -0.99 -9.08
CA ILE A 10 -11.26 -0.29 -9.98
C ILE A 10 -11.57 1.21 -9.86
N LYS A 11 -10.53 2.02 -9.66
CA LYS A 11 -10.64 3.47 -9.63
C LYS A 11 -9.62 4.06 -10.60
N GLU A 12 -10.09 4.87 -11.53
CA GLU A 12 -9.22 5.66 -12.41
C GLU A 12 -8.43 6.68 -11.59
N LEU A 13 -7.13 6.78 -11.87
CA LEU A 13 -6.23 7.77 -11.30
C LEU A 13 -6.00 8.87 -12.35
N SER A 14 -6.26 10.12 -11.99
CA SER A 14 -5.91 11.30 -12.79
C SER A 14 -4.42 11.59 -12.62
N SER A 15 -3.80 12.27 -13.58
CA SER A 15 -2.46 12.86 -13.40
C SER A 15 -2.47 14.09 -12.49
N ASP A 16 -3.65 14.66 -12.18
CA ASP A 16 -3.80 15.78 -11.25
C ASP A 16 -4.05 15.28 -9.82
N HIS A 17 -3.10 15.56 -8.92
CA HIS A 17 -3.18 15.19 -7.51
C HIS A 17 -4.39 15.81 -6.78
N ASP A 18 -4.79 17.03 -7.12
CA ASP A 18 -5.94 17.69 -6.52
C ASP A 18 -7.26 17.05 -6.98
N GLU A 19 -7.33 16.57 -8.23
CA GLU A 19 -8.45 15.78 -8.71
C GLU A 19 -8.53 14.43 -8.01
N ASN A 20 -7.39 13.72 -7.89
CA ASN A 20 -7.31 12.45 -7.15
C ASN A 20 -7.77 12.63 -5.70
N MET A 21 -7.32 13.71 -5.05
CA MET A 21 -7.76 14.05 -3.70
C MET A 21 -9.26 14.30 -3.64
N LYS A 22 -9.84 15.11 -4.55
CA LYS A 22 -11.28 15.42 -4.57
C LYS A 22 -12.14 14.18 -4.82
N ALA A 23 -11.65 13.22 -5.62
CA ALA A 23 -12.34 11.97 -5.94
C ALA A 23 -12.41 10.97 -4.76
N ILE A 24 -11.61 11.15 -3.71
CA ILE A 24 -11.69 10.34 -2.49
C ILE A 24 -12.91 10.80 -1.67
N PRO A 25 -13.74 9.92 -1.08
CA PRO A 25 -14.86 10.37 -0.27
C PRO A 25 -14.43 11.16 0.97
N ARG A 26 -15.30 12.05 1.47
CA ARG A 26 -14.95 13.06 2.50
C ARG A 26 -14.26 12.48 3.74
N LYS A 27 -14.68 11.31 4.20
CA LYS A 27 -14.11 10.65 5.39
C LYS A 27 -12.67 10.21 5.14
N GLN A 28 -12.41 9.52 4.04
CA GLN A 28 -11.08 9.06 3.64
C GLN A 28 -10.15 10.25 3.34
N ARG A 29 -10.64 11.32 2.70
CA ARG A 29 -9.85 12.56 2.51
C ARG A 29 -9.36 13.16 3.82
N ALA A 30 -10.19 13.14 4.87
CA ALA A 30 -9.79 13.65 6.17
C ALA A 30 -8.65 12.81 6.77
N MET A 31 -8.68 11.49 6.55
CA MET A 31 -7.63 10.56 6.99
C MET A 31 -6.34 10.75 6.20
N VAL A 32 -6.40 10.92 4.87
CA VAL A 32 -5.23 11.26 4.04
C VAL A 32 -4.57 12.56 4.52
N ARG A 33 -5.37 13.62 4.73
CA ARG A 33 -4.87 14.90 5.26
C ARG A 33 -4.27 14.77 6.65
N LYS A 34 -4.82 13.89 7.48
CA LYS A 34 -4.24 13.56 8.79
C LYS A 34 -2.85 12.97 8.62
N GLY A 35 -2.68 11.98 7.74
CA GLY A 35 -1.38 11.39 7.41
C GLY A 35 -0.36 12.43 6.92
N ILE A 36 -0.76 13.29 5.97
CA ILE A 36 0.08 14.38 5.47
C ILE A 36 0.51 15.32 6.62
N LYS A 37 -0.45 15.78 7.44
CA LYS A 37 -0.17 16.66 8.58
C LYS A 37 0.73 16.01 9.64
N SER A 38 0.65 14.70 9.78
CA SER A 38 1.50 13.91 10.67
C SER A 38 2.90 13.64 10.09
N GLY A 39 3.21 14.12 8.88
CA GLY A 39 4.52 13.96 8.26
C GLY A 39 4.77 12.55 7.74
N LEU A 40 3.72 11.84 7.31
CA LEU A 40 3.89 10.58 6.60
C LEU A 40 4.57 10.81 5.24
N THR A 41 5.46 9.90 4.87
CA THR A 41 6.16 9.93 3.58
C THR A 41 6.10 8.55 2.94
N ALA A 42 5.87 8.50 1.63
CA ALA A 42 5.91 7.28 0.84
C ALA A 42 7.30 7.13 0.20
N HIS A 43 7.83 5.91 0.17
CA HIS A 43 9.07 5.57 -0.50
C HIS A 43 8.86 4.29 -1.30
N VAL A 44 9.33 4.29 -2.54
CA VAL A 44 9.22 3.16 -3.46
C VAL A 44 10.59 2.56 -3.73
N GLY A 45 10.66 1.23 -3.79
CA GLY A 45 11.82 0.50 -4.28
C GLY A 45 12.14 -0.76 -3.49
N ASP A 46 12.82 -1.68 -4.17
CA ASP A 46 13.12 -3.02 -3.67
C ASP A 46 14.07 -3.03 -2.48
N GLN A 47 14.88 -1.96 -2.31
CA GLN A 47 15.76 -1.79 -1.16
C GLN A 47 15.02 -1.79 0.19
N TYR A 48 13.70 -1.57 0.17
CA TYR A 48 12.85 -1.57 1.37
C TYR A 48 12.24 -2.93 1.71
N LEU A 49 12.58 -4.00 0.98
CA LEU A 49 11.99 -5.33 1.18
C LEU A 49 12.10 -5.84 2.63
N ASP A 50 13.25 -5.62 3.26
CA ASP A 50 13.48 -6.05 4.64
C ASP A 50 12.58 -5.31 5.63
N ASP A 51 12.38 -4.01 5.43
CA ASP A 51 11.53 -3.18 6.27
C ASP A 51 10.05 -3.52 6.07
N PHE A 52 9.63 -3.67 4.81
CA PHE A 52 8.29 -4.14 4.46
C PHE A 52 8.00 -5.49 5.11
N TYR A 53 8.90 -6.47 4.97
CA TYR A 53 8.68 -7.81 5.49
C TYR A 53 8.50 -7.81 7.00
N ARG A 54 9.29 -7.01 7.74
CA ARG A 54 9.13 -6.85 9.19
C ARG A 54 7.74 -6.33 9.55
N VAL A 55 7.26 -5.29 8.85
CA VAL A 55 5.94 -4.70 9.09
C VAL A 55 4.82 -5.66 8.73
N PHE A 56 4.89 -6.26 7.54
CA PHE A 56 3.90 -7.18 7.01
C PHE A 56 3.78 -8.43 7.86
N ALA A 57 4.90 -9.10 8.16
CA ALA A 57 4.92 -10.31 8.99
C ALA A 57 4.31 -10.07 10.37
N ARG A 58 4.63 -8.92 10.99
CA ARG A 58 4.05 -8.57 12.30
C ARG A 58 2.54 -8.31 12.20
N ASN A 59 2.09 -7.64 11.14
CA ASN A 59 0.67 -7.39 10.90
C ASN A 59 -0.11 -8.70 10.72
N VAL A 60 0.33 -9.58 9.81
CA VAL A 60 -0.40 -10.83 9.54
C VAL A 60 -0.31 -11.84 10.68
N HIS A 61 0.79 -11.84 11.44
CA HIS A 61 0.91 -12.64 12.66
C HIS A 61 -0.13 -12.20 13.72
N GLN A 62 -0.32 -10.88 13.91
CA GLN A 62 -1.37 -10.37 14.79
C GLN A 62 -2.80 -10.74 14.34
N LEU A 63 -2.98 -11.00 13.04
CA LEU A 63 -4.25 -11.46 12.45
C LEU A 63 -4.38 -12.99 12.43
N GLY A 64 -3.42 -13.74 12.99
CA GLY A 64 -3.43 -15.20 13.03
C GLY A 64 -3.09 -15.89 11.71
N THR A 65 -2.54 -15.16 10.74
CA THR A 65 -2.20 -15.68 9.40
C THR A 65 -0.73 -16.09 9.33
N PRO A 66 -0.39 -17.30 8.85
CA PRO A 66 0.99 -17.70 8.61
C PRO A 66 1.61 -16.86 7.49
N VAL A 67 2.78 -16.27 7.75
CA VAL A 67 3.47 -15.42 6.78
C VAL A 67 4.33 -16.27 5.84
N PHE A 68 4.27 -15.98 4.53
CA PHE A 68 5.22 -16.53 3.57
C PHE A 68 6.66 -16.10 3.92
N PRO A 69 7.69 -16.88 3.56
CA PRO A 69 9.06 -16.47 3.82
C PRO A 69 9.44 -15.26 2.95
N LYS A 70 10.34 -14.39 3.45
CA LYS A 70 10.81 -13.18 2.72
C LYS A 70 11.20 -13.46 1.25
N LYS A 71 11.86 -14.59 0.99
CA LYS A 71 12.29 -15.02 -0.35
C LYS A 71 11.15 -15.13 -1.37
N TRP A 72 9.92 -15.35 -0.91
CA TRP A 72 8.72 -15.34 -1.77
C TRP A 72 8.50 -13.95 -2.37
N PHE A 73 8.57 -12.92 -1.53
CA PHE A 73 8.37 -11.53 -1.96
C PHE A 73 9.53 -11.04 -2.84
N GLN A 74 10.77 -11.43 -2.54
CA GLN A 74 11.90 -11.17 -3.43
C GLN A 74 11.66 -11.80 -4.81
N ALA A 75 11.24 -13.07 -4.86
CA ALA A 75 10.98 -13.75 -6.12
C ALA A 75 9.85 -13.10 -6.92
N LEU A 76 8.85 -12.49 -6.27
CA LEU A 76 7.82 -11.71 -6.96
C LEU A 76 8.39 -10.44 -7.59
N LEU A 77 9.19 -9.67 -6.84
CA LEU A 77 9.86 -8.47 -7.37
C LEU A 77 10.77 -8.84 -8.54
N ASP A 78 11.57 -9.90 -8.40
CA ASP A 78 12.49 -10.36 -9.45
C ASP A 78 11.75 -10.85 -10.71
N MET A 79 10.61 -11.53 -10.54
CA MET A 79 9.86 -12.13 -11.65
C MET A 79 9.02 -11.11 -12.42
N TYR A 80 8.33 -10.22 -11.70
CA TYR A 80 7.45 -9.23 -12.31
C TYR A 80 8.18 -7.94 -12.68
N GLY A 81 9.34 -7.65 -12.08
CA GLY A 81 10.16 -6.49 -12.44
C GLY A 81 9.37 -5.20 -12.38
N SER A 82 9.25 -4.50 -13.52
CA SER A 82 8.48 -3.26 -13.64
C SER A 82 6.97 -3.43 -13.39
N ASP A 83 6.46 -4.67 -13.47
CA ASP A 83 5.06 -5.00 -13.18
C ASP A 83 4.84 -5.32 -11.69
N ALA A 84 5.81 -5.05 -10.82
CA ALA A 84 5.64 -5.06 -9.38
C ALA A 84 6.23 -3.81 -8.74
N GLU A 85 5.60 -3.32 -7.67
CA GLU A 85 6.08 -2.16 -6.94
C GLU A 85 5.98 -2.38 -5.43
N LEU A 86 7.09 -2.13 -4.74
CA LEU A 86 7.14 -2.10 -3.30
C LEU A 86 7.09 -0.66 -2.79
N MET A 87 6.02 -0.31 -2.08
CA MET A 87 5.89 0.97 -1.39
C MET A 87 5.92 0.76 0.13
N ILE A 88 6.65 1.62 0.82
CA ILE A 88 6.62 1.73 2.29
C ILE A 88 6.18 3.13 2.72
N ILE A 89 5.51 3.21 3.86
CA ILE A 89 5.15 4.47 4.51
C ILE A 89 5.99 4.64 5.76
N LYS A 90 6.65 5.79 5.85
CA LYS A 90 7.41 6.20 7.03
C LYS A 90 6.69 7.28 7.82
N HIS A 91 6.75 7.15 9.14
CA HIS A 91 6.53 8.26 10.06
C HIS A 91 7.87 8.59 10.71
N ARG A 92 8.44 9.75 10.35
CA ARG A 92 9.84 10.08 10.65
C ARG A 92 10.76 8.99 10.07
N ASP A 93 11.64 8.39 10.87
CA ASP A 93 12.58 7.36 10.41
C ASP A 93 12.05 5.93 10.52
N LYS A 94 10.80 5.74 10.95
CA LYS A 94 10.23 4.41 11.17
C LYS A 94 9.29 4.03 10.03
N VAL A 95 9.51 2.83 9.47
CA VAL A 95 8.57 2.20 8.54
C VAL A 95 7.38 1.65 9.34
N ILE A 96 6.18 2.11 9.00
CA ILE A 96 4.95 1.82 9.76
C ILE A 96 3.87 1.14 8.93
N SER A 97 4.00 1.16 7.61
CA SER A 97 3.13 0.45 6.66
C SER A 97 3.93 0.11 5.42
N GLY A 98 3.46 -0.89 4.68
CA GLY A 98 3.94 -1.13 3.34
C GLY A 98 3.01 -2.02 2.55
N VAL A 99 3.23 -2.03 1.24
CA VAL A 99 2.46 -2.78 0.26
C VAL A 99 3.33 -3.20 -0.91
N LEU A 100 3.22 -4.47 -1.28
CA LEU A 100 3.69 -4.96 -2.57
C LEU A 100 2.47 -5.04 -3.50
N SER A 101 2.52 -4.23 -4.56
CA SER A 101 1.51 -4.18 -5.62
C SER A 101 1.99 -4.91 -6.87
N LEU A 102 1.05 -5.48 -7.63
CA LEU A 102 1.28 -6.05 -8.95
C LEU A 102 0.50 -5.25 -10.00
N TYR A 103 1.08 -5.05 -11.17
CA TYR A 103 0.43 -4.37 -12.29
C TYR A 103 -0.04 -5.39 -13.32
N TYR A 104 -1.26 -5.20 -13.82
CA TYR A 104 -1.82 -6.03 -14.88
C TYR A 104 -2.90 -5.26 -15.64
N ASN A 105 -2.79 -5.18 -16.98
CA ASN A 105 -3.74 -4.46 -17.84
C ASN A 105 -4.13 -3.07 -17.29
N ASP A 106 -3.14 -2.19 -17.11
CA ASP A 106 -3.31 -0.83 -16.60
C ASP A 106 -3.96 -0.73 -15.20
N THR A 107 -4.00 -1.84 -14.46
CA THR A 107 -4.59 -1.93 -13.12
C THR A 107 -3.51 -2.23 -12.09
N VAL A 108 -3.50 -1.46 -11.00
CA VAL A 108 -2.69 -1.74 -9.82
C VAL A 108 -3.46 -2.63 -8.85
N LEU A 109 -2.85 -3.75 -8.47
CA LEU A 109 -3.38 -4.72 -7.50
C LEU A 109 -2.54 -4.66 -6.23
N PRO A 110 -2.97 -3.92 -5.18
CA PRO A 110 -2.27 -3.89 -3.90
C PRO A 110 -2.43 -5.24 -3.20
N TYR A 111 -1.48 -6.15 -3.44
CA TYR A 111 -1.67 -7.58 -3.20
C TYR A 111 -1.24 -7.99 -1.78
N TYR A 112 -0.09 -7.52 -1.31
CA TYR A 112 0.39 -7.78 0.05
C TYR A 112 0.56 -6.48 0.82
N ALA A 113 -0.44 -6.11 1.64
CA ALA A 113 -0.41 -4.89 2.43
C ALA A 113 -0.41 -5.18 3.93
N GLY A 114 0.32 -4.38 4.71
CA GLY A 114 0.35 -4.49 6.16
C GLY A 114 0.74 -3.18 6.83
N SER A 115 0.17 -2.92 8.01
CA SER A 115 0.44 -1.71 8.79
C SER A 115 0.55 -2.01 10.28
N LEU A 116 1.41 -1.30 10.97
CA LEU A 116 1.59 -1.42 12.42
C LEU A 116 0.40 -0.78 13.17
N VAL A 117 -0.26 -1.57 14.02
CA VAL A 117 -1.49 -1.20 14.72
C VAL A 117 -1.34 0.04 15.60
N GLU A 118 -0.19 0.18 16.27
CA GLU A 118 0.14 1.31 17.14
C GLU A 118 0.33 2.63 16.39
N TYR A 119 0.43 2.62 15.05
CA TYR A 119 0.49 3.81 14.22
C TYR A 119 -0.83 4.11 13.48
N ARG A 120 -1.91 3.37 13.77
CA ARG A 120 -3.24 3.59 13.16
C ARG A 120 -3.75 5.02 13.34
N GLU A 121 -3.36 5.69 14.41
CA GLU A 121 -3.73 7.08 14.65
C GLU A 121 -3.25 8.02 13.54
N TYR A 122 -2.15 7.71 12.84
CA TYR A 122 -1.61 8.54 11.75
C TYR A 122 -2.26 8.25 10.40
N ALA A 123 -3.24 7.34 10.33
CA ALA A 123 -3.91 6.95 9.09
C ALA A 123 -3.00 6.45 7.95
N PRO A 124 -2.02 5.55 8.21
CA PRO A 124 -1.05 5.13 7.20
C PRO A 124 -1.69 4.43 6.01
N ASN A 125 -2.79 3.69 6.20
CA ASN A 125 -3.46 2.98 5.11
C ASN A 125 -4.13 3.94 4.14
N ASP A 126 -4.95 4.88 4.63
CA ASP A 126 -5.58 5.90 3.76
C ASP A 126 -4.52 6.72 3.02
N PHE A 127 -3.44 7.09 3.71
CA PHE A 127 -2.31 7.79 3.10
C PHE A 127 -1.63 6.97 2.00
N GLN A 128 -1.35 5.68 2.25
CA GLN A 128 -0.72 4.77 1.29
C GLN A 128 -1.54 4.63 0.00
N TYR A 129 -2.85 4.44 0.11
CA TYR A 129 -3.72 4.36 -1.07
C TYR A 129 -3.76 5.66 -1.86
N TRP A 130 -3.68 6.82 -1.18
CA TRP A 130 -3.55 8.11 -1.87
C TRP A 130 -2.16 8.29 -2.51
N ALA A 131 -1.08 7.83 -1.87
CA ALA A 131 0.28 7.98 -2.38
C ALA A 131 0.54 7.23 -3.69
N PHE A 132 -0.20 6.16 -4.00
CA PHE A 132 -0.17 5.55 -5.33
C PHE A 132 -0.57 6.54 -6.42
N SER A 133 -1.55 7.40 -6.14
CA SER A 133 -2.03 8.41 -7.09
C SER A 133 -1.04 9.57 -7.33
N THR A 134 0.10 9.56 -6.62
CA THR A 134 1.14 10.59 -6.71
C THR A 134 2.51 10.02 -7.08
N SER A 135 2.64 8.70 -7.23
CA SER A 135 3.92 8.02 -7.48
C SER A 135 4.04 7.47 -8.90
N SER A 136 2.96 7.56 -9.70
CA SER A 136 2.90 7.16 -11.12
C SER A 136 3.10 8.36 -12.06
#